data_AF-A0AAD7C1H2-F1
#
_entry.id   AF-A0AAD7C1H2-F1
#
_cell.length_a   1.000
_cell.length_b   1.000
_cell.length_c   1.000
_cell.angle_alpha   90.00
_cell.angle_beta   90.00
_cell.angle_gamma   90.00
#
_symmetry.space_group_name_H-M   'P 1'
#
loop_
_entity.id
_entity.type
_entity.pdbx_description
1 polymer ?
#
loop_
_entity_poly.entity_id
_entity_poly.type
_entity_poly.pdbx_seq_one_letter_code
_entity_poly.pdbx_strand_id
1 'polypeptide(L)'
;MRFNTLFFTALAGFITTAVAQAGFCPEAARFGNIAVSPSTLAPGQTMTITTNLTCAVELGDTPTFLDYYVDGSSEHNIGGPVLIARRTYDASTSPPLDTFTTTLPVWFYIQDATYSVRVDNSFARPGPTGESVIEVGAISTAITITGLTQ
;
A
#
# COMPACT_ATOMS: atom_id res chain seq x y z
N MET A 1 -13.76 -10.47 -74.17
CA MET A 1 -12.63 -10.58 -73.22
C MET A 1 -12.95 -9.69 -72.02
N ARG A 2 -13.04 -10.26 -70.81
CA ARG A 2 -13.41 -9.58 -69.54
C ARG A 2 -12.17 -9.49 -68.66
N PHE A 3 -11.81 -8.29 -68.17
CA PHE A 3 -10.90 -8.04 -67.04
C PHE A 3 -11.24 -6.65 -66.47
N ASN A 4 -12.11 -6.54 -65.46
CA ASN A 4 -11.93 -6.71 -64.01
C ASN A 4 -11.17 -5.54 -63.36
N THR A 5 -11.94 -4.59 -62.84
CA THR A 5 -11.52 -3.40 -62.07
C THR A 5 -11.14 -3.84 -60.65
N LEU A 6 -9.93 -3.49 -60.19
CA LEU A 6 -9.54 -3.65 -58.79
C LEU A 6 -9.42 -2.27 -58.14
N PHE A 7 -10.39 -1.96 -57.27
CA PHE A 7 -10.33 -0.89 -56.29
C PHE A 7 -9.45 -1.34 -55.12
N PHE A 8 -8.39 -0.58 -54.81
CA PHE A 8 -7.62 -0.74 -53.57
C PHE A 8 -8.11 0.29 -52.55
N THR A 9 -8.77 -0.15 -51.49
CA THR A 9 -9.10 0.68 -50.32
C THR A 9 -8.08 0.37 -49.22
N ALA A 10 -7.16 1.28 -48.96
CA ALA A 10 -6.20 1.15 -47.86
C ALA A 10 -6.85 1.67 -46.56
N LEU A 11 -7.06 0.77 -45.60
CA LEU A 11 -7.51 1.10 -44.25
C LEU A 11 -6.27 1.29 -43.36
N ALA A 12 -5.87 2.55 -43.12
CA ALA A 12 -4.82 2.86 -42.15
C ALA A 12 -5.40 2.81 -40.73
N GLY A 13 -5.11 1.73 -40.01
CA GLY A 13 -5.43 1.60 -38.59
C GLY A 13 -4.49 2.45 -37.74
N PHE A 14 -5.02 3.44 -37.03
CA PHE A 14 -4.28 4.16 -36.01
C PHE A 14 -4.15 3.28 -34.77
N ILE A 15 -2.96 2.72 -34.54
CA ILE A 15 -2.63 2.11 -33.25
C ILE A 15 -2.29 3.26 -32.31
N THR A 16 -3.26 3.71 -31.51
CA THR A 16 -2.97 4.59 -30.38
C THR A 16 -2.35 3.74 -29.28
N THR A 17 -1.02 3.68 -29.21
CA THR A 17 -0.35 3.25 -28.00
C THR A 17 -0.74 4.24 -26.89
N ALA A 18 -1.62 3.81 -25.99
CA ALA A 18 -1.91 4.55 -24.78
C ALA A 18 -0.61 4.67 -23.99
N VAL A 19 0.05 5.82 -24.08
CA VAL A 19 1.05 6.20 -23.10
C VAL A 19 0.30 6.37 -21.78
N ALA A 20 0.43 5.39 -20.88
CA ALA A 20 0.01 5.59 -19.50
C ALA A 20 0.70 6.86 -19.01
N GLN A 21 -0.07 7.88 -18.65
CA GLN A 21 0.48 9.04 -17.97
C GLN A 21 1.15 8.52 -16.70
N ALA A 22 2.47 8.70 -16.59
CA ALA A 22 3.14 8.48 -15.32
C ALA A 22 2.49 9.42 -14.29
N GLY A 23 1.88 8.85 -13.25
CA GLY A 23 1.36 9.64 -12.15
C GLY A 23 2.50 10.43 -11.51
N PHE A 24 2.19 11.62 -10.99
CA PHE A 24 3.13 12.32 -10.15
C PHE A 24 3.22 11.59 -8.80
N CYS A 25 4.32 10.90 -8.55
CA CYS A 25 4.59 10.22 -7.29
C CYS A 25 5.65 10.99 -6.49
N PRO A 26 5.24 11.77 -5.46
CA PRO A 26 6.20 12.40 -4.57
C PRO A 26 6.98 11.33 -3.80
N GLU A 27 8.24 11.61 -3.47
CA GLU A 27 9.09 10.63 -2.75
C GLU A 27 8.45 10.15 -1.44
N ALA A 28 7.71 11.02 -0.75
CA ALA A 28 6.97 10.67 0.46
C ALA A 28 5.86 9.61 0.26
N ALA A 29 5.32 9.50 -0.96
CA ALA A 29 4.32 8.51 -1.34
C ALA A 29 4.91 7.36 -2.18
N ARG A 30 6.24 7.26 -2.28
CA ARG A 30 6.91 6.20 -3.05
C ARG A 30 6.43 4.81 -2.67
N PHE A 31 6.23 4.57 -1.38
CA PHE A 31 5.72 3.30 -0.85
C PHE A 31 4.19 3.33 -0.63
N GLY A 32 3.50 4.34 -1.13
CA GLY A 32 2.05 4.49 -1.05
C GLY A 32 1.57 5.51 -0.02
N ASN A 33 0.30 5.42 0.34
CA ASN A 33 -0.36 6.22 1.36
C ASN A 33 -1.27 5.33 2.21
N ILE A 34 -1.41 5.63 3.50
CA ILE A 34 -2.28 4.89 4.42
C ILE A 34 -3.30 5.80 5.10
N ALA A 35 -4.53 5.31 5.24
CA ALA A 35 -5.59 5.90 6.04
C ALA A 35 -6.21 4.86 6.98
N VAL A 36 -6.62 5.30 8.17
CA VAL A 36 -7.26 4.46 9.20
C VAL A 36 -8.56 5.12 9.65
N SER A 37 -9.63 4.33 9.76
CA SER A 37 -10.93 4.82 10.21
C SER A 37 -11.63 3.81 11.14
N PRO A 38 -12.04 4.22 12.36
CA PRO A 38 -11.82 5.53 12.95
C PRO A 38 -10.34 5.74 13.34
N SER A 39 -9.90 7.00 13.42
CA SER A 39 -8.54 7.37 13.85
C SER A 39 -8.40 7.51 15.38
N THR A 40 -9.52 7.48 16.11
CA THR A 40 -9.54 7.42 17.58
C THR A 40 -10.17 6.08 17.98
N LEU A 41 -9.39 5.26 18.71
CA LEU A 41 -9.69 3.85 18.94
C LEU A 41 -9.49 3.48 20.42
N ALA A 42 -10.41 2.71 20.97
CA ALA A 42 -10.16 1.95 22.20
C ALA A 42 -9.51 0.60 21.87
N PRO A 43 -8.67 0.03 22.75
CA PRO A 43 -8.19 -1.34 22.58
C PRO A 43 -9.37 -2.32 22.47
N GLY A 44 -9.31 -3.25 21.52
CA GLY A 44 -10.42 -4.15 21.17
C GLY A 44 -11.43 -3.56 20.19
N GLN A 45 -11.30 -2.30 19.78
CA GLN A 45 -12.18 -1.69 18.77
C GLN A 45 -11.76 -2.08 17.35
N THR A 46 -12.75 -2.24 16.47
CA THR A 46 -12.51 -2.50 15.04
C THR A 46 -12.14 -1.22 14.31
N MET A 47 -11.16 -1.31 13.42
CA MET A 47 -10.74 -0.26 12.49
C MET A 47 -10.73 -0.78 11.05
N THR A 48 -10.91 0.13 10.11
CA THR A 48 -10.67 -0.10 8.67
C THR A 48 -9.37 0.56 8.29
N ILE A 49 -8.50 -0.19 7.63
CA ILE A 49 -7.23 0.31 7.09
C ILE A 49 -7.35 0.31 5.56
N THR A 50 -6.94 1.41 4.95
CA THR A 50 -6.84 1.56 3.50
C THR A 50 -5.44 1.99 3.14
N THR A 51 -4.74 1.16 2.38
CA THR A 51 -3.41 1.45 1.83
C THR A 51 -3.51 1.59 0.31
N ASN A 52 -3.14 2.76 -0.19
CA ASN A 52 -3.02 3.03 -1.62
C ASN A 52 -1.55 2.89 -2.05
N LEU A 53 -1.27 1.89 -2.87
CA LEU A 53 0.04 1.48 -3.37
C LEU A 53 0.28 1.92 -4.82
N THR A 54 -0.55 2.81 -5.39
CA THR A 54 -0.44 3.22 -6.81
C THR A 54 0.99 3.63 -7.15
N CYS A 55 1.59 4.50 -6.33
CA CYS A 55 2.95 4.97 -6.56
C CYS A 55 4.01 3.89 -6.38
N ALA A 56 3.83 2.97 -5.42
CA ALA A 56 4.74 1.84 -5.25
C ALA A 56 4.76 0.96 -6.51
N VAL A 57 3.58 0.66 -7.05
CA VAL A 57 3.45 -0.13 -8.29
C VAL A 57 4.01 0.63 -9.49
N GLU A 58 3.70 1.92 -9.66
CA GLU A 58 4.19 2.75 -10.77
C GLU A 58 5.71 2.92 -10.79
N LEU A 59 6.34 2.98 -9.61
CA LEU A 59 7.80 3.12 -9.46
C LEU A 59 8.55 1.78 -9.50
N GLY A 60 7.84 0.66 -9.67
CA GLY A 60 8.42 -0.69 -9.71
C GLY A 60 8.70 -1.29 -8.33
N ASP A 61 8.24 -0.67 -7.25
CA ASP A 61 8.33 -1.12 -5.87
C ASP A 61 7.12 -1.98 -5.49
N THR A 62 6.72 -2.89 -6.39
CA THR A 62 5.49 -3.70 -6.23
C THR A 62 5.61 -4.62 -5.01
N PRO A 63 4.74 -4.47 -3.99
CA PRO A 63 4.85 -5.27 -2.77
C PRO A 63 4.62 -6.77 -3.01
N THR A 64 5.23 -7.59 -2.16
CA THR A 64 4.94 -9.02 -1.99
C THR A 64 4.19 -9.24 -0.69
N PHE A 65 4.66 -8.59 0.39
CA PHE A 65 4.02 -8.63 1.70
C PHE A 65 3.79 -7.22 2.22
N LEU A 66 2.66 -7.06 2.90
CA LEU A 66 2.28 -5.86 3.63
C LEU A 66 2.11 -6.25 5.10
N ASP A 67 2.99 -5.73 5.94
CA ASP A 67 2.92 -5.95 7.38
C ASP A 67 2.47 -4.67 8.07
N TYR A 68 1.34 -4.75 8.76
CA TYR A 68 0.70 -3.64 9.44
C TYR A 68 1.04 -3.70 10.91
N TYR A 69 1.58 -2.61 11.44
CA TYR A 69 1.96 -2.47 12.84
C TYR A 69 1.26 -1.27 13.49
N VAL A 70 1.10 -1.35 14.80
CA VAL A 70 0.95 -0.17 15.66
C VAL A 70 2.29 0.09 16.31
N ASP A 71 2.83 1.29 16.12
CA ASP A 71 4.06 1.76 16.76
C ASP A 71 3.75 2.82 17.82
N GLY A 72 4.54 2.77 18.88
CA GLY A 72 4.64 3.86 19.85
C GLY A 72 5.30 5.10 19.25
N SER A 73 5.14 6.23 19.93
CA SER A 73 5.91 7.43 19.63
C SER A 73 7.17 7.49 20.50
N SER A 74 8.02 8.50 20.26
CA SER A 74 9.15 8.81 21.16
C SER A 74 8.70 9.16 22.59
N GLU A 75 7.46 9.61 22.75
CA GLU A 75 6.86 9.97 24.04
C GLU A 75 6.12 8.79 24.68
N HIS A 76 5.56 7.89 23.87
CA HIS A 76 4.72 6.77 24.31
C HIS A 76 5.21 5.45 23.70
N ASN A 77 6.31 4.92 24.24
CA ASN A 77 6.89 3.66 23.79
C ASN A 77 6.12 2.45 24.36
N ILE A 78 5.85 1.45 23.51
CA ILE A 78 5.13 0.21 23.85
C ILE A 78 6.02 -1.04 23.80
N GLY A 79 7.35 -0.86 23.83
CA GLY A 79 8.33 -1.95 23.85
C GLY A 79 8.66 -2.53 22.46
N GLY A 80 8.03 -2.00 21.41
CA GLY A 80 8.25 -2.37 20.01
C GLY A 80 6.97 -2.30 19.18
N PRO A 81 7.08 -2.51 17.85
CA PRO A 81 5.91 -2.57 16.97
C PRO A 81 5.00 -3.74 17.34
N VAL A 82 3.68 -3.51 17.34
CA VAL A 82 2.67 -4.57 17.53
C VAL A 82 2.07 -4.91 16.17
N LEU A 83 2.28 -6.13 15.67
CA LEU A 83 1.71 -6.59 14.39
C LEU A 83 0.19 -6.74 14.52
N ILE A 84 -0.56 -6.08 13.65
CA ILE A 84 -2.03 -6.12 13.62
C ILE A 84 -2.59 -6.86 12.41
N ALA A 85 -1.82 -6.97 11.33
CA ALA A 85 -2.15 -7.78 10.16
C ALA A 85 -0.91 -8.05 9.31
N ARG A 86 -0.89 -9.22 8.66
CA ARG A 86 0.02 -9.53 7.55
C ARG A 86 -0.82 -9.89 6.33
N ARG A 87 -0.51 -9.29 5.19
CA ARG A 87 -1.23 -9.51 3.93
C ARG A 87 -0.26 -9.81 2.81
N THR A 88 -0.64 -10.73 1.95
CA THR A 88 0.07 -10.98 0.68
C THR A 88 -0.54 -10.06 -0.36
N TYR A 89 0.31 -9.28 -1.03
CA TYR A 89 -0.17 -8.41 -2.10
C TYR A 89 -0.42 -9.24 -3.35
N ASP A 90 -1.66 -9.15 -3.86
CA ASP A 90 -2.05 -9.74 -5.14
C ASP A 90 -2.64 -8.65 -6.03
N ALA A 91 -1.84 -8.20 -7.00
CA ALA A 91 -2.22 -7.17 -7.94
C ALA A 91 -3.46 -7.54 -8.78
N SER A 92 -3.78 -8.83 -8.91
CA SER A 92 -4.93 -9.30 -9.71
C SER A 92 -6.26 -9.17 -8.96
N THR A 93 -6.23 -9.23 -7.62
CA THR A 93 -7.43 -9.15 -6.77
C THR A 93 -7.55 -7.82 -6.02
N SER A 94 -6.44 -7.10 -5.84
CA SER A 94 -6.36 -5.85 -5.08
C SER A 94 -5.60 -4.77 -5.88
N PRO A 95 -6.17 -4.28 -7.00
CA PRO A 95 -5.53 -3.25 -7.81
C PRO A 95 -5.46 -1.94 -7.02
N PRO A 96 -4.34 -1.21 -7.12
CA PRO A 96 -3.31 -0.99 -6.09
C PRO A 96 -3.81 -0.47 -4.72
N LEU A 97 -5.01 -0.84 -4.29
CA LEU A 97 -5.65 -0.50 -3.03
C LEU A 97 -5.82 -1.78 -2.22
N ASP A 98 -5.24 -1.79 -1.03
CA ASP A 98 -5.52 -2.80 -0.02
C ASP A 98 -6.42 -2.19 1.05
N THR A 99 -7.62 -2.77 1.21
CA THR A 99 -8.59 -2.32 2.22
C THR A 99 -9.08 -3.53 3.01
N PHE A 100 -9.02 -3.44 4.33
CA PHE A 100 -9.51 -4.47 5.22
C PHE A 100 -9.89 -3.92 6.59
N THR A 101 -10.66 -4.71 7.33
CA THR A 101 -10.97 -4.45 8.73
C THR A 101 -10.12 -5.33 9.63
N THR A 102 -9.67 -4.78 10.75
CA THR A 102 -9.00 -5.52 11.83
C THR A 102 -9.38 -4.91 13.17
N THR A 103 -9.00 -5.57 14.25
CA THR A 103 -9.24 -5.09 15.62
C THR A 103 -7.94 -4.57 16.21
N LEU A 104 -7.97 -3.42 16.87
CA LEU A 104 -6.84 -2.95 17.67
C LEU A 104 -6.59 -3.99 18.78
N PRO A 105 -5.41 -4.64 18.85
CA PRO A 105 -5.16 -5.62 19.90
C PRO A 105 -5.31 -5.00 21.30
N VAL A 106 -5.68 -5.79 22.29
CA VAL A 106 -5.60 -5.33 23.67
C VAL A 106 -4.14 -5.41 24.11
N TRP A 107 -3.52 -4.26 24.34
CA TRP A 107 -2.11 -4.14 24.73
C TRP A 107 -1.90 -3.03 25.77
N PHE A 108 -0.66 -2.86 26.21
CA PHE A 108 -0.24 -1.84 27.20
C PHE A 108 -0.16 -0.42 26.57
N TYR A 109 -1.26 0.06 26.01
CA TYR A 109 -1.35 1.42 25.50
C TYR A 109 -1.56 2.42 26.63
N ILE A 110 -0.94 3.59 26.48
CA ILE A 110 -1.14 4.74 27.34
C ILE A 110 -2.44 5.42 26.90
N GLN A 111 -3.25 5.80 27.88
CA GLN A 111 -4.52 6.46 27.65
C GLN A 111 -4.34 7.81 26.95
N ASP A 112 -5.21 8.05 25.96
CA ASP A 112 -5.33 9.30 25.20
C ASP A 112 -4.01 9.76 24.54
N ALA A 113 -3.19 8.80 24.13
CA ALA A 113 -1.89 9.02 23.50
C ALA A 113 -1.92 8.83 21.98
N THR A 114 -1.01 9.50 21.29
CA THR A 114 -0.81 9.37 19.84
C THR A 114 0.13 8.22 19.53
N TYR A 115 -0.32 7.35 18.63
CA TYR A 115 0.41 6.22 18.05
C TYR A 115 0.44 6.35 16.54
N SER A 116 1.19 5.49 15.86
CA SER A 116 1.12 5.37 14.40
C SER A 116 0.70 3.98 13.98
N VAL A 117 -0.12 3.92 12.93
CA VAL A 117 -0.29 2.70 12.14
C VAL A 117 0.72 2.76 11.02
N ARG A 118 1.68 1.83 11.02
CA ARG A 118 2.75 1.71 10.03
C ARG A 118 2.49 0.51 9.13
N VAL A 119 2.78 0.65 7.84
CA VAL A 119 2.84 -0.47 6.90
C VAL A 119 4.27 -0.61 6.43
N ASP A 120 4.81 -1.81 6.59
CA ASP A 120 6.09 -2.20 6.03
C ASP A 120 5.82 -3.01 4.75
N ASN A 121 6.22 -2.45 3.61
CA ASN A 121 6.08 -3.02 2.29
C ASN A 121 7.36 -3.76 1.92
N SER A 122 7.29 -5.09 1.86
CA SER A 122 8.41 -5.91 1.39
C SER A 122 8.28 -6.13 -0.11
N PHE A 123 9.29 -5.77 -0.91
CA PHE A 123 9.28 -5.94 -2.36
C PHE A 123 10.64 -6.43 -2.88
N ALA A 124 10.59 -7.12 -4.02
CA ALA A 124 11.77 -7.69 -4.67
C ALA A 124 12.47 -6.64 -5.55
N ARG A 125 13.79 -6.53 -5.43
CA ARG A 125 14.65 -5.84 -6.41
C ARG A 125 15.77 -6.74 -6.92
N PRO A 126 16.25 -6.52 -8.14
CA PRO A 126 17.47 -7.17 -8.61
C PRO A 126 18.69 -6.59 -7.86
N GLY A 127 19.49 -7.46 -7.27
CA GLY A 127 20.79 -7.14 -6.69
C GLY A 127 21.88 -7.00 -7.75
N PRO A 128 23.11 -6.61 -7.36
CA PRO A 128 24.22 -6.36 -8.29
C PRO A 128 24.60 -7.55 -9.18
N THR A 129 24.30 -8.78 -8.75
CA THR A 129 24.57 -10.04 -9.46
C THR A 129 23.35 -10.60 -10.19
N GLY A 130 22.22 -9.88 -10.18
CA GLY A 130 20.95 -10.33 -10.77
C GLY A 130 20.10 -11.21 -9.86
N GLU A 131 20.61 -11.68 -8.72
CA GLU A 131 19.81 -12.34 -7.68
C GLU A 131 18.82 -11.34 -7.07
N SER A 132 17.61 -11.81 -6.75
CA SER A 132 16.62 -10.94 -6.12
C SER A 132 16.94 -10.76 -4.63
N VAL A 133 16.94 -9.51 -4.18
CA VAL A 133 16.96 -9.13 -2.77
C VAL A 133 15.59 -8.57 -2.38
N ILE A 134 15.25 -8.69 -1.10
CA ILE A 134 14.04 -8.09 -0.54
C ILE A 134 14.42 -6.77 0.12
N GLU A 135 13.82 -5.70 -0.35
CA GLU A 135 13.86 -4.39 0.30
C GLU A 135 12.56 -4.15 1.07
N VAL A 136 12.64 -3.26 2.06
CA VAL A 136 11.49 -2.84 2.86
C VAL A 136 11.37 -1.33 2.81
N GLY A 137 10.20 -0.85 2.39
CA GLY A 137 9.80 0.56 2.49
C GLY A 137 8.66 0.68 3.49
N ALA A 138 8.50 1.85 4.12
CA ALA A 138 7.44 2.04 5.11
C ALA A 138 6.69 3.36 4.92
N ILE A 139 5.41 3.32 5.29
CA ILE A 139 4.52 4.48 5.39
C ILE A 139 3.75 4.40 6.71
N SER A 140 3.34 5.55 7.24
CA SER A 140 2.59 5.57 8.50
C SER A 140 1.60 6.71 8.57
N THR A 141 0.55 6.52 9.36
CA THR A 141 -0.40 7.59 9.73
C THR A 141 -0.66 7.57 11.23
N ALA A 142 -0.98 8.74 11.79
CA ALA A 142 -1.23 8.88 13.23
C ALA A 142 -2.64 8.43 13.61
N ILE A 143 -2.76 7.81 14.78
CA ILE A 143 -4.01 7.48 15.45
C ILE A 143 -3.94 7.86 16.92
N THR A 144 -5.10 8.01 17.57
CA THR A 144 -5.21 8.23 19.01
C THR A 144 -5.77 6.97 19.65
N ILE A 145 -5.12 6.47 20.71
CA ILE A 145 -5.60 5.32 21.47
C ILE A 145 -6.06 5.78 22.85
N THR A 146 -7.31 5.51 23.20
CA THR A 146 -7.92 5.97 24.46
C THR A 146 -7.52 5.14 25.69
N GLY A 147 -6.66 4.13 25.53
CA GLY A 147 -6.30 3.18 26.58
C GLY A 147 -7.44 2.25 26.98
N LEU A 148 -7.16 1.30 27.87
CA LEU A 148 -8.20 0.49 28.52
C LEU A 148 -8.91 1.35 29.56
N THR A 149 -10.23 1.49 29.47
CA THR A 149 -11.03 1.94 30.62
C THR A 149 -10.82 0.92 31.74
N GLN A 150 -10.11 1.34 32.80
CA GLN A 150 -9.98 0.58 34.04
C GLN A 150 -11.28 0.60 34.83
#